data_AF-A0A2K8VCK3-F1
#
_entry.id   AF-A0A2K8VCK3-F1
#
_cell.length_a   1.000
_cell.length_b   1.000
_cell.length_c   1.000
_cell.angle_alpha   90.00
_cell.angle_beta   90.00
_cell.angle_gamma   90.00
#
_symmetry.space_group_name_H-M   'P 1'
#
loop_
_entity.id
_entity.type
_entity.pdbx_description
1 polymer ?
#
loop_
_entity_poly.entity_id
_entity_poly.type
_entity_poly.pdbx_seq_one_letter_code
_entity_poly.pdbx_strand_id
1 'polypeptide(L)'
;MGFYSKATELITNGRKKAGDPFDLLESGDFLDGLYAKVDRDNVFFDSRDSKRKEVLKHLLSNNVFGLQDADKNKVVDTRLLPYFQNYFRREFLL
;
A
#
# COMPACT_ATOMS: atom_id res chain seq x y z
N MET A 1 -7.87 5.66 -1.04
CA MET A 1 -8.97 6.31 -1.77
C MET A 1 -8.37 7.32 -2.73
N GLY A 2 -8.96 7.47 -3.92
CA GLY A 2 -8.56 8.42 -4.96
C GLY A 2 -9.78 9.02 -5.65
N PHE A 3 -9.55 9.84 -6.68
CA PHE A 3 -10.63 10.45 -7.47
C PHE A 3 -10.50 10.12 -8.95
N TYR A 4 -11.64 9.85 -9.59
CA TYR A 4 -11.64 9.56 -11.02
C TYR A 4 -11.22 10.78 -11.84
N SER A 5 -10.37 10.55 -12.84
CA SER A 5 -9.95 11.59 -13.78
C SER A 5 -10.98 11.76 -14.90
N LYS A 6 -10.89 12.88 -15.62
CA LYS A 6 -11.71 13.14 -16.82
C LYS A 6 -11.49 12.10 -17.92
N ALA A 7 -10.31 11.53 -18.01
CA ALA A 7 -10.03 10.43 -18.94
C ALA A 7 -10.83 9.18 -18.56
N THR A 8 -10.93 8.84 -17.27
CA THR A 8 -11.70 7.68 -16.80
C THR A 8 -13.20 7.83 -17.11
N GLU A 9 -13.75 9.04 -16.98
CA GLU A 9 -15.15 9.31 -17.33
C GLU A 9 -15.44 9.07 -18.80
N LEU A 10 -14.55 9.55 -19.69
CA LEU A 10 -14.68 9.36 -21.12
C LEU A 10 -14.61 7.88 -21.53
N ILE A 11 -13.66 7.12 -20.98
CA ILE A 11 -13.46 5.70 -21.33
C ILE A 11 -14.61 4.83 -20.78
N THR A 12 -15.28 5.28 -19.72
CA THR A 12 -16.40 4.56 -19.11
C THR A 12 -17.77 5.07 -19.54
N ASN A 13 -17.83 5.94 -20.55
CA ASN A 13 -19.07 6.57 -21.04
C ASN A 13 -19.92 7.17 -19.90
N GLY A 14 -19.27 7.84 -18.95
CA GLY A 14 -19.94 8.50 -17.83
C GLY A 14 -20.35 7.58 -16.67
N ARG A 15 -20.05 6.27 -16.73
CA ARG A 15 -20.31 5.35 -15.60
C ARG A 15 -19.48 5.71 -14.35
N LYS A 16 -18.24 6.18 -14.54
CA LYS A 16 -17.34 6.63 -13.46
C LYS A 16 -17.05 8.12 -13.67
N LYS A 17 -17.75 9.02 -12.96
CA LYS A 17 -17.63 10.47 -13.25
C LYS A 17 -16.33 11.05 -12.70
N ALA A 18 -15.77 12.04 -13.40
CA ALA A 18 -14.59 12.71 -12.92
C ALA A 18 -14.87 13.43 -11.59
N GLY A 19 -13.95 13.28 -10.64
CA GLY A 19 -14.10 13.83 -9.28
C GLY A 19 -14.90 12.94 -8.33
N ASP A 20 -15.56 11.88 -8.81
CA ASP A 20 -16.17 10.90 -7.92
C ASP A 20 -15.06 10.13 -7.16
N PRO A 21 -15.25 9.90 -5.85
CA PRO A 21 -14.30 9.14 -5.06
C PRO A 21 -14.34 7.66 -5.47
N PHE A 22 -13.17 7.04 -5.47
CA PHE A 22 -13.04 5.60 -5.62
C PHE A 22 -12.18 5.01 -4.52
N ASP A 23 -12.54 3.79 -4.12
CA ASP A 23 -11.66 2.92 -3.38
C ASP A 23 -10.95 1.96 -4.34
N LEU A 24 -9.84 1.40 -3.87
CA LEU A 24 -9.12 0.40 -4.66
C LEU A 24 -9.84 -0.95 -4.66
N LEU A 25 -11.08 -1.04 -4.16
CA LEU A 25 -11.85 -2.28 -4.03
C LEU A 25 -12.79 -2.50 -5.21
N GLU A 26 -13.07 -1.46 -6.02
CA GLU A 26 -13.86 -1.62 -7.24
C GLU A 26 -13.12 -2.53 -8.22
N SER A 27 -13.69 -3.72 -8.47
CA SER A 27 -13.10 -4.80 -9.26
C SER A 27 -12.43 -4.31 -10.54
N GLY A 28 -11.11 -4.49 -10.62
CA GLY A 28 -10.29 -4.15 -11.77
C GLY A 28 -8.90 -4.75 -11.64
N ASP A 29 -8.24 -4.91 -12.78
CA ASP A 29 -6.94 -5.59 -12.92
C ASP A 29 -5.83 -5.04 -12.00
N PHE A 30 -6.01 -3.82 -11.47
CA PHE A 30 -5.10 -3.24 -10.49
C PHE A 30 -4.96 -4.10 -9.21
N LEU A 31 -6.08 -4.60 -8.69
CA LEU A 31 -6.11 -5.48 -7.51
C LEU A 31 -5.64 -6.89 -7.85
N ASP A 32 -6.11 -7.46 -8.95
CA ASP A 32 -5.75 -8.82 -9.37
C ASP A 32 -4.26 -8.92 -9.76
N GLY A 33 -3.68 -7.81 -10.23
CA GLY A 33 -2.26 -7.69 -10.55
C GLY A 33 -1.37 -7.36 -9.35
N LEU A 34 -1.93 -7.19 -8.17
CA LEU A 34 -1.21 -6.71 -6.99
C LEU A 34 -0.38 -7.84 -6.36
N TYR A 35 0.89 -7.57 -6.10
CA TYR A 35 1.81 -8.55 -5.53
C TYR A 35 2.72 -7.94 -4.47
N ALA A 36 3.12 -8.78 -3.52
CA ALA A 36 4.18 -8.48 -2.57
C ALA A 36 5.46 -9.21 -3.00
N LYS A 37 6.57 -8.49 -3.07
CA LYS A 37 7.91 -9.02 -3.30
C LYS A 37 8.76 -8.72 -2.06
N VAL A 38 9.32 -9.77 -1.47
CA VAL A 38 10.31 -9.62 -0.41
C VAL A 38 11.69 -9.54 -1.05
N ASP A 39 12.46 -8.50 -0.73
CA ASP A 39 13.86 -8.38 -1.12
C ASP A 39 14.69 -7.92 0.09
N ARG A 40 15.59 -8.82 0.53
CA ARG A 40 16.30 -8.76 1.80
C ARG A 40 15.30 -8.58 2.96
N ASP A 41 15.37 -7.44 3.65
CA ASP A 41 14.53 -7.11 4.80
C ASP A 41 13.31 -6.23 4.48
N ASN A 42 13.12 -5.91 3.19
CA ASN A 42 12.06 -5.03 2.71
C ASN A 42 10.96 -5.81 2.02
N VAL A 43 9.71 -5.39 2.26
CA VAL A 43 8.55 -5.86 1.51
C VAL A 43 8.14 -4.76 0.54
N PHE A 44 8.25 -5.05 -0.74
CA PHE A 44 7.79 -4.20 -1.82
C PHE A 44 6.41 -4.64 -2.23
N PHE A 45 5.45 -3.73 -2.21
CA PHE A 45 4.13 -3.98 -2.75
C PHE A 45 4.00 -3.24 -4.07
N ASP A 46 3.56 -3.94 -5.10
CA ASP A 46 3.50 -3.40 -6.45
C ASP A 46 2.36 -4.04 -7.25
N SER A 47 2.04 -3.52 -8.44
CA SER A 47 0.99 -4.08 -9.31
C SER A 47 1.51 -4.33 -10.73
N ARG A 48 1.01 -5.39 -11.36
CA ARG A 48 1.25 -5.77 -12.76
C ARG A 48 0.37 -4.99 -13.74
N ASP A 49 -0.57 -4.18 -13.25
CA ASP A 49 -1.42 -3.36 -14.10
C ASP A 49 -0.60 -2.33 -14.89
N SER A 50 -0.74 -2.35 -16.21
CA SER A 50 -0.15 -1.38 -17.14
C SER A 50 -0.47 0.08 -16.80
N LYS A 51 -1.60 0.33 -16.13
CA LYS A 51 -2.08 1.66 -15.73
C LYS A 51 -1.60 2.09 -14.34
N ARG A 52 -0.80 1.25 -13.65
CA ARG A 52 -0.33 1.50 -12.27
C ARG A 52 0.20 2.92 -12.06
N LYS A 53 1.06 3.42 -12.96
CA LYS A 53 1.64 4.76 -12.83
C LYS A 53 0.58 5.86 -12.79
N GLU A 54 -0.49 5.70 -13.55
CA GLU A 54 -1.56 6.69 -13.60
C GLU A 54 -2.45 6.57 -12.36
N VAL A 55 -2.79 5.35 -11.95
CA VAL A 55 -3.53 5.10 -10.70
C VAL A 55 -2.80 5.70 -9.49
N LEU A 56 -1.47 5.48 -9.38
CA LEU A 56 -0.66 6.02 -8.28
C LEU A 56 -0.64 7.56 -8.22
N LYS A 57 -0.73 8.27 -9.35
CA LYS A 57 -0.79 9.75 -9.37
C LYS A 57 -2.10 10.31 -8.82
N HIS A 58 -3.20 9.57 -9.00
CA HIS A 58 -4.55 10.02 -8.60
C HIS A 58 -4.97 9.47 -7.23
N LEU A 59 -4.09 8.72 -6.57
CA LEU A 59 -4.27 8.33 -5.18
C LEU A 59 -3.85 9.48 -4.26
N LEU A 60 -4.69 9.75 -3.26
CA LEU A 60 -4.42 10.76 -2.23
C LEU A 60 -3.33 10.33 -1.23
N SER A 61 -2.76 9.14 -1.42
CA SER A 61 -1.77 8.56 -0.51
C SER A 61 -0.64 7.95 -1.32
N ASN A 62 0.59 8.34 -0.99
CA ASN A 62 1.80 7.65 -1.45
C ASN A 62 1.93 6.24 -0.82
N ASN A 63 1.15 5.97 0.25
CA ASN A 63 1.02 4.67 0.90
C ASN A 63 -0.28 4.03 0.47
N VAL A 64 -0.25 3.37 -0.69
CA VAL A 64 -1.34 2.54 -1.21
C VAL A 64 -1.58 1.34 -0.28
N PHE A 65 -0.52 0.85 0.34
CA PHE A 65 -0.50 -0.32 1.22
C PHE A 65 -0.44 0.12 2.66
N GLY A 66 -1.43 0.93 3.06
CA GLY A 66 -1.54 1.52 4.37
C GLY A 66 -0.83 0.66 5.42
N LEU A 67 0.33 1.14 5.87
CA LEU A 67 0.85 0.76 7.17
C LEU A 67 -0.16 1.35 8.15
N GLN A 68 -1.28 0.66 8.30
CA GLN A 68 -2.26 0.98 9.31
C GLN A 68 -1.57 0.81 10.65
N ASP A 69 -2.11 1.44 11.69
CA ASP A 69 -1.43 1.38 12.99
C ASP A 69 -1.26 -0.08 13.47
N ALA A 70 -2.11 -1.00 13.04
CA ALA A 70 -1.94 -2.44 13.22
C ALA A 70 -0.65 -3.02 12.58
N ASP A 71 -0.30 -2.60 11.36
CA ASP A 71 0.93 -3.07 10.68
C ASP A 71 2.19 -2.45 11.30
N LYS A 72 2.10 -1.18 11.71
CA LYS A 72 3.17 -0.54 12.49
C LYS A 72 3.40 -1.28 13.81
N ASN A 73 2.33 -1.56 14.55
CA ASN A 73 2.39 -2.30 15.81
C ASN A 73 2.96 -3.70 15.59
N LYS A 74 2.57 -4.38 14.50
CA LYS A 74 3.13 -5.70 14.17
C LYS A 74 4.64 -5.66 13.92
N VAL A 75 5.17 -4.63 13.27
CA VAL A 75 6.63 -4.45 13.09
C VAL A 75 7.31 -4.15 14.42
N VAL A 76 6.71 -3.31 15.26
CA VAL A 76 7.22 -3.00 16.62
C VAL A 76 7.30 -4.29 17.45
N ASP A 77 6.22 -5.06 17.49
CA ASP A 77 6.08 -6.24 18.34
C ASP A 77 6.95 -7.42 17.88
N THR A 78 7.04 -7.64 16.55
CA THR A 78 7.70 -8.85 16.02
C THR A 78 9.17 -8.65 15.68
N ARG A 79 9.61 -7.42 15.42
CA ARG A 79 10.99 -7.13 15.01
C ARG A 79 11.74 -6.28 16.03
N LEU A 80 11.18 -5.11 16.39
CA LEU A 80 11.90 -4.12 17.20
C LEU A 80 12.00 -4.55 18.67
N LEU A 81 10.89 -4.95 19.28
CA LEU A 81 10.84 -5.30 20.69
C LEU A 81 11.78 -6.49 21.03
N PRO A 82 11.79 -7.61 20.29
CA PRO A 82 12.71 -8.72 20.57
C PRO A 82 14.18 -8.32 20.38
N TYR A 83 14.48 -7.48 19.39
CA TYR A 83 15.83 -6.96 19.18
C TYR A 83 16.31 -6.14 20.39
N PHE A 84 15.51 -5.18 20.86
CA PHE A 84 15.88 -4.36 22.02
C PHE A 84 15.96 -5.17 23.31
N GLN A 85 15.05 -6.11 23.52
CA GLN A 85 15.11 -7.02 24.67
C GLN A 85 16.40 -7.86 24.66
N ASN A 86 16.80 -8.39 23.52
CA ASN A 86 18.05 -9.14 23.40
C ASN A 86 19.28 -8.25 23.59
N TYR A 87 19.26 -7.05 23.01
CA TYR A 87 20.33 -6.06 23.21
C TYR A 87 20.49 -5.74 24.69
N PHE A 88 19.42 -5.36 25.37
CA PHE A 88 19.47 -4.99 26.78
C PHE A 88 19.76 -6.16 27.71
N ARG A 89 19.31 -7.39 27.40
CA ARG A 89 19.76 -8.58 28.13
C ARG A 89 21.26 -8.76 28.02
N ARG A 90 21.86 -8.57 26.84
CA ARG A 90 23.30 -8.71 26.67
C ARG A 90 24.08 -7.58 27.36
N GLU A 91 23.56 -6.36 27.31
CA GLU A 91 24.25 -5.18 27.82
C GLU A 91 24.11 -5.01 29.34
N PHE A 92 22.97 -5.41 29.92
CA PHE A 92 22.65 -5.24 31.35
C PHE A 92 22.66 -6.55 32.16
N LEU A 93 23.11 -7.69 31.60
CA LEU A 93 23.49 -8.89 32.36
C LEU A 93 25.01 -8.94 32.67
N LEU A 94 25.66 -7.78 32.70
CA LEU A 94 26.88 -7.56 33.50
C LEU A 94 26.48 -7.22 34.94
#